data_AF-A0A1Y1YJJ1-F1
#
_entry.id   AF-A0A1Y1YJJ1-F1
#
_cell.length_a   1.000
_cell.length_b   1.000
_cell.length_c   1.000
_cell.angle_alpha   90.00
_cell.angle_beta   90.00
_cell.angle_gamma   90.00
#
_symmetry.space_group_name_H-M   'P 1'
#
loop_
_entity.id
_entity.type
_entity.pdbx_description
1 polymer ?
#
loop_
_entity_poly.entity_id
_entity_poly.type
_entity_poly.pdbx_seq_one_letter_code
_entity_poly.pdbx_strand_id
1 'polypeptide(L)'
;MTYFKGLELEIRDLSRQNFPLPRLSKQLEKLRNELHDGKGFFVLRGIDPTRYSVEDNVLIFVGVSCYIGEKRGRQDQDGNMLVHIMDANARFPSPAFREAQSVYTNVAQPFHNDVVCDILALQTLSRASEGGSSIIASAVTVYNELAATRPDLVHTLSASDWTFDTFGRDPPYHQRPLLYCHDRRVILNFSRRLLTGSDQSPRTANIPPITEAQAEALDAVHFIAQDNQLSISTAPGDLRFINNLGILHCRDSFQDGAHSQRHLVRLWLRNEQMAWSTPTQLQMAWDRVFADLPDMAENWNIEPDMSEAQVSSRQKSCGQG
;
A
#
# COMPACT_ATOMS: atom_id res chain seq x y z
N MET A 1 -18.50 -12.94 -14.66
CA MET A 1 -19.27 -12.92 -13.41
C MET A 1 -20.17 -14.14 -13.27
N THR A 2 -21.13 -14.37 -14.17
CA THR A 2 -22.04 -15.53 -14.13
C THR A 2 -21.32 -16.88 -13.97
N TYR A 3 -20.21 -17.09 -14.69
CA TYR A 3 -19.41 -18.30 -14.56
C TYR A 3 -18.89 -18.51 -13.13
N PHE A 4 -18.16 -17.54 -12.55
CA PHE A 4 -17.60 -17.66 -11.20
C PHE A 4 -18.70 -17.83 -10.14
N LYS A 5 -19.76 -17.01 -10.19
CA LYS A 5 -20.88 -17.12 -9.23
C LYS A 5 -21.59 -18.47 -9.31
N GLY A 6 -21.66 -19.07 -10.50
CA GLY A 6 -22.22 -20.42 -10.69
C GLY A 6 -21.36 -21.56 -10.15
N LEU A 7 -20.11 -21.30 -9.73
CA LEU A 7 -19.27 -22.28 -9.04
C LEU A 7 -19.53 -22.36 -7.54
N GLU A 8 -20.32 -21.41 -6.99
CA GLU A 8 -20.62 -21.32 -5.55
C GLU A 8 -19.37 -21.27 -4.66
N LEU A 9 -18.28 -20.72 -5.19
CA LEU A 9 -17.01 -20.50 -4.48
C LEU A 9 -17.00 -19.15 -3.77
N GLU A 10 -16.19 -19.05 -2.74
CA GLU A 10 -16.02 -17.81 -1.98
C GLU A 10 -14.96 -16.91 -2.63
N ILE A 11 -14.96 -15.62 -2.25
CA ILE A 11 -13.99 -14.63 -2.74
C ILE A 11 -12.53 -15.06 -2.51
N ARG A 12 -12.23 -15.75 -1.41
CA ARG A 12 -10.90 -16.28 -1.11
C ARG A 12 -10.40 -17.29 -2.14
N ASP A 13 -11.34 -18.03 -2.75
CA ASP A 13 -11.03 -19.06 -3.73
C ASP A 13 -10.72 -18.46 -5.11
N LEU A 14 -10.95 -17.16 -5.35
CA LEU A 14 -10.70 -16.53 -6.64
C LEU A 14 -9.27 -16.79 -7.11
N SER A 15 -9.17 -17.36 -8.29
CA SER A 15 -7.94 -17.76 -8.96
C SER A 15 -8.07 -17.53 -10.47
N ARG A 16 -6.97 -17.68 -11.20
CA ARG A 16 -7.00 -17.62 -12.66
C ARG A 16 -7.88 -18.73 -13.26
N GLN A 17 -7.97 -19.88 -12.59
CA GLN A 17 -8.69 -21.05 -13.06
C GLN A 17 -10.21 -20.86 -12.98
N ASN A 18 -10.71 -20.28 -11.89
CA ASN A 18 -12.15 -20.05 -11.70
C ASN A 18 -12.61 -18.64 -12.11
N PHE A 19 -11.69 -17.73 -12.45
CA PHE A 19 -11.99 -16.42 -13.06
C PHE A 19 -11.30 -16.27 -14.43
N PRO A 20 -11.72 -17.03 -15.46
CA PRO A 20 -11.06 -17.03 -16.76
C PRO A 20 -11.27 -15.72 -17.53
N LEU A 21 -10.19 -15.12 -18.00
CA LEU A 21 -10.18 -13.90 -18.82
C LEU A 21 -9.50 -14.17 -20.17
N PRO A 22 -10.03 -15.04 -21.04
CA PRO A 22 -9.32 -15.58 -22.21
C PRO A 22 -8.88 -14.51 -23.23
N ARG A 23 -9.58 -13.37 -23.28
CA ARG A 23 -9.25 -12.23 -24.17
C ARG A 23 -8.28 -11.22 -23.55
N LEU A 24 -8.09 -11.25 -22.23
CA LEU A 24 -7.32 -10.25 -21.48
C LEU A 24 -6.09 -10.84 -20.77
N SER A 25 -6.07 -12.16 -20.53
CA SER A 25 -5.00 -12.85 -19.79
C SER A 25 -3.61 -12.56 -20.33
N LYS A 26 -3.41 -12.69 -21.64
CA LYS A 26 -2.10 -12.41 -22.29
C LYS A 26 -1.63 -10.97 -22.07
N GLN A 27 -2.55 -10.01 -22.08
CA GLN A 27 -2.22 -8.61 -21.82
C GLN A 27 -1.90 -8.38 -20.34
N LEU A 28 -2.62 -9.02 -19.42
CA LEU A 28 -2.34 -8.96 -17.98
C LEU A 28 -0.99 -9.61 -17.65
N GLU A 29 -0.64 -10.71 -18.28
CA GLU A 29 0.68 -11.36 -18.15
C GLU A 29 1.81 -10.42 -18.61
N LYS A 30 1.61 -9.70 -19.72
CA LYS A 30 2.56 -8.68 -20.17
C LYS A 30 2.68 -7.54 -19.14
N LEU A 31 1.55 -7.03 -18.64
CA LEU A 31 1.54 -5.95 -17.64
C LEU A 31 2.17 -6.38 -16.30
N ARG A 32 1.97 -7.64 -15.89
CA ARG A 32 2.67 -8.24 -14.76
C ARG A 32 4.19 -8.20 -14.96
N ASN A 33 4.70 -8.56 -16.13
CA ASN A 33 6.13 -8.46 -16.40
C ASN A 33 6.62 -7.00 -16.35
N GLU A 34 5.88 -6.05 -16.93
CA GLU A 34 6.18 -4.61 -16.85
C GLU A 34 6.18 -4.08 -15.40
N LEU A 35 5.35 -4.66 -14.53
CA LEU A 35 5.28 -4.30 -13.11
C LEU A 35 6.55 -4.72 -12.35
N HIS A 36 7.11 -5.89 -12.63
CA HIS A 36 8.27 -6.41 -11.90
C HIS A 36 9.61 -6.01 -12.54
N ASP A 37 9.67 -5.95 -13.87
CA ASP A 37 10.92 -5.78 -14.62
C ASP A 37 10.95 -4.52 -15.49
N GLY A 38 9.82 -3.85 -15.65
CA GLY A 38 9.69 -2.63 -16.45
C GLY A 38 9.51 -1.38 -15.59
N LYS A 39 8.42 -0.65 -15.84
CA LYS A 39 8.15 0.67 -15.25
C LYS A 39 7.76 0.62 -13.78
N GLY A 40 7.43 -0.54 -13.23
CA GLY A 40 7.05 -0.65 -11.81
C GLY A 40 5.61 -0.28 -11.50
N PHE A 41 4.80 0.14 -12.47
CA PHE A 41 3.38 0.42 -12.27
C PHE A 41 2.59 0.37 -13.59
N PHE A 42 1.27 0.18 -13.49
CA PHE A 42 0.33 0.43 -14.59
C PHE A 42 -1.09 0.72 -14.08
N VAL A 43 -1.92 1.26 -14.99
CA VAL A 43 -3.35 1.48 -14.77
C VAL A 43 -4.15 0.70 -15.80
N LEU A 44 -5.06 -0.15 -15.35
CA LEU A 44 -6.05 -0.80 -16.19
C LEU A 44 -7.35 0.00 -16.13
N ARG A 45 -7.83 0.43 -17.30
CA ARG A 45 -9.05 1.23 -17.46
C ARG A 45 -10.11 0.49 -18.26
N GLY A 46 -11.36 0.95 -18.15
CA GLY A 46 -12.49 0.46 -18.96
C GLY A 46 -13.53 -0.35 -18.19
N ILE A 47 -13.38 -0.50 -16.87
CA ILE A 47 -14.44 -1.00 -16.00
C ILE A 47 -15.36 0.18 -15.69
N ASP A 48 -16.65 0.02 -15.95
CA ASP A 48 -17.67 0.95 -15.49
C ASP A 48 -18.29 0.39 -14.20
N PRO A 49 -17.95 0.93 -13.02
CA PRO A 49 -18.38 0.37 -11.75
C PRO A 49 -19.89 0.48 -11.54
N THR A 50 -20.58 1.39 -12.24
CA THR A 50 -22.03 1.60 -12.10
C THR A 50 -22.86 0.46 -12.67
N ARG A 51 -22.25 -0.41 -13.50
CA ARG A 51 -22.89 -1.57 -14.12
C ARG A 51 -22.88 -2.82 -13.25
N TYR A 52 -22.26 -2.75 -12.08
CA TYR A 52 -22.00 -3.90 -11.22
C TYR A 52 -22.47 -3.59 -9.79
N SER A 53 -22.92 -4.62 -9.07
CA SER A 53 -23.13 -4.48 -7.63
C SER A 53 -21.80 -4.20 -6.89
N VAL A 54 -21.87 -3.83 -5.62
CA VAL A 54 -20.65 -3.64 -4.80
C VAL A 54 -19.83 -4.92 -4.75
N GLU A 55 -20.49 -6.05 -4.48
CA GLU A 55 -19.87 -7.38 -4.53
C GLU A 55 -19.24 -7.68 -5.89
N ASP A 56 -19.96 -7.45 -7.00
CA ASP A 56 -19.44 -7.73 -8.33
C ASP A 56 -18.21 -6.86 -8.65
N ASN A 57 -18.20 -5.59 -8.24
CA ASN A 57 -17.05 -4.70 -8.39
C ASN A 57 -15.82 -5.24 -7.66
N VAL A 58 -16.00 -5.74 -6.43
CA VAL A 58 -14.95 -6.37 -5.63
C VAL A 58 -14.47 -7.67 -6.29
N LEU A 59 -15.38 -8.54 -6.72
CA LEU A 59 -15.05 -9.80 -7.40
C LEU A 59 -14.28 -9.54 -8.71
N ILE A 60 -14.64 -8.51 -9.48
CA ILE A 60 -13.88 -8.10 -10.68
C ILE A 60 -12.48 -7.68 -10.28
N PHE A 61 -12.33 -6.83 -9.26
CA PHE A 61 -11.03 -6.34 -8.82
C PHE A 61 -10.13 -7.48 -8.34
N VAL A 62 -10.64 -8.37 -7.48
CA VAL A 62 -9.88 -9.53 -6.97
C VAL A 62 -9.57 -10.52 -8.10
N GLY A 63 -10.55 -10.82 -8.96
CA GLY A 63 -10.41 -11.75 -10.08
C GLY A 63 -9.39 -11.29 -11.13
N VAL A 64 -9.35 -9.99 -11.46
CA VAL A 64 -8.31 -9.41 -12.32
C VAL A 64 -6.94 -9.45 -11.61
N SER A 65 -6.92 -9.16 -10.31
CA SER A 65 -5.70 -9.16 -9.51
C SER A 65 -5.00 -10.53 -9.47
N CYS A 66 -5.74 -11.65 -9.59
CA CYS A 66 -5.19 -13.00 -9.71
C CYS A 66 -4.15 -13.18 -10.84
N TYR A 67 -4.24 -12.37 -11.90
CA TYR A 67 -3.33 -12.45 -13.04
C TYR A 67 -2.03 -11.66 -12.81
N ILE A 68 -2.02 -10.79 -11.80
CA ILE A 68 -0.89 -9.92 -11.46
C ILE A 68 -0.14 -10.49 -10.26
N GLY A 69 -0.85 -10.77 -9.16
CA GLY A 69 -0.33 -11.46 -7.99
C GLY A 69 -1.42 -12.37 -7.40
N GLU A 70 -1.14 -13.67 -7.38
CA GLU A 70 -2.08 -14.69 -6.94
C GLU A 70 -2.24 -14.76 -5.42
N LYS A 71 -1.20 -14.37 -4.67
CA LYS A 71 -1.22 -14.42 -3.21
C LYS A 71 -1.66 -13.08 -2.64
N ARG A 72 -2.52 -13.13 -1.61
CA ARG A 72 -3.08 -11.94 -0.97
C ARG A 72 -2.49 -11.80 0.41
N GLY A 73 -2.14 -10.56 0.75
CA GLY A 73 -1.58 -10.23 2.04
C GLY A 73 -2.67 -9.85 3.03
N ARG A 74 -2.59 -10.37 4.25
CA ARG A 74 -3.34 -9.83 5.39
C ARG A 74 -2.85 -8.41 5.66
N GLN A 75 -3.77 -7.46 5.65
CA GLN A 75 -3.42 -6.05 5.80
C GLN A 75 -3.37 -5.62 7.27
N ASP A 76 -3.90 -6.43 8.19
CA ASP A 76 -3.85 -6.20 9.63
C ASP A 76 -3.99 -7.45 10.49
N GLN A 77 -3.97 -7.24 11.81
CA GLN A 77 -4.07 -8.28 12.83
C GLN A 77 -5.45 -8.93 12.89
N ASP A 78 -6.48 -8.26 12.38
CA ASP A 78 -7.83 -8.79 12.31
C ASP A 78 -7.98 -9.71 11.08
N GLY A 79 -6.93 -9.91 10.29
CA GLY A 79 -6.96 -10.78 9.11
C GLY A 79 -7.68 -10.17 7.91
N ASN A 80 -7.82 -8.84 7.87
CA ASN A 80 -8.49 -8.18 6.75
C ASN A 80 -7.66 -8.34 5.46
N MET A 81 -8.24 -9.00 4.46
CA MET A 81 -7.60 -9.25 3.16
C MET A 81 -7.80 -8.06 2.20
N LEU A 82 -8.85 -7.28 2.44
CA LEU A 82 -9.29 -6.16 1.62
C LEU A 82 -9.62 -4.96 2.51
N VAL A 83 -9.12 -3.78 2.15
CA VAL A 83 -9.23 -2.56 2.95
C VAL A 83 -9.84 -1.44 2.13
N HIS A 84 -10.87 -0.80 2.68
CA HIS A 84 -11.45 0.42 2.11
C HIS A 84 -10.67 1.66 2.58
N ILE A 85 -10.32 2.53 1.64
CA ILE A 85 -9.59 3.77 1.84
C ILE A 85 -10.52 4.94 1.50
N MET A 86 -10.90 5.72 2.50
CA MET A 86 -11.91 6.79 2.41
C MET A 86 -11.75 7.75 3.58
N ASP A 87 -12.18 9.01 3.49
CA ASP A 87 -12.19 9.87 4.68
C ASP A 87 -13.30 9.43 5.65
N ALA A 88 -12.94 9.13 6.90
CA ALA A 88 -13.88 8.76 7.95
C ALA A 88 -14.13 9.89 8.96
N ASN A 89 -13.35 10.98 8.90
CA ASN A 89 -13.37 12.04 9.93
C ASN A 89 -14.72 12.75 10.03
N ALA A 90 -15.40 12.98 8.90
CA ALA A 90 -16.70 13.64 8.89
C ALA A 90 -17.82 12.80 9.52
N ARG A 91 -17.67 11.47 9.55
CA ARG A 91 -18.67 10.56 10.13
C ARG A 91 -18.41 10.24 11.59
N PHE A 92 -17.16 10.37 12.04
CA PHE A 92 -16.77 10.05 13.42
C PHE A 92 -15.82 11.11 13.99
N PRO A 93 -16.36 12.16 14.64
CA PRO A 93 -15.56 13.31 15.09
C PRO A 93 -14.74 13.06 16.37
N SER A 94 -14.69 11.81 16.88
CA SER A 94 -14.04 11.52 18.16
C SER A 94 -12.52 11.67 18.08
N PRO A 95 -11.84 12.13 19.15
CA PRO A 95 -10.38 12.24 19.18
C PRO A 95 -9.64 10.93 18.85
N ALA A 96 -10.20 9.79 19.27
CA ALA A 96 -9.66 8.46 18.94
C ALA A 96 -9.75 8.13 17.44
N PHE A 97 -10.68 8.76 16.71
CA PHE A 97 -10.76 8.68 15.25
C PHE A 97 -9.81 9.65 14.54
N ARG A 98 -9.37 10.73 15.19
CA ARG A 98 -8.35 11.62 14.60
C ARG A 98 -6.97 10.98 14.57
N GLU A 99 -6.72 9.99 15.43
CA GLU A 99 -5.54 9.13 15.36
C GLU A 99 -5.62 8.11 14.21
N ALA A 100 -6.77 8.07 13.49
CA ALA A 100 -7.02 7.12 12.43
C ALA A 100 -5.99 7.27 11.31
N GLN A 101 -5.56 6.09 10.90
CA GLN A 101 -4.53 5.76 9.96
C GLN A 101 -4.58 6.55 8.64
N SER A 102 -3.46 6.50 7.90
CA SER A 102 -3.34 7.04 6.54
C SER A 102 -4.54 6.72 5.63
N VAL A 103 -5.20 5.58 5.83
CA VAL A 103 -6.35 5.16 5.02
C VAL A 103 -7.67 5.89 5.31
N TYR A 104 -7.80 6.57 6.46
CA TYR A 104 -9.04 7.23 6.92
C TYR A 104 -8.96 8.75 7.06
N THR A 105 -7.90 9.36 6.55
CA THR A 105 -7.65 10.81 6.64
C THR A 105 -7.64 11.47 5.27
N ASN A 106 -7.96 12.77 5.22
CA ASN A 106 -7.89 13.62 4.05
C ASN A 106 -6.62 14.49 3.95
N VAL A 107 -5.72 14.41 4.95
CA VAL A 107 -4.45 15.14 4.98
C VAL A 107 -3.44 14.58 3.97
N ALA A 108 -2.57 15.42 3.41
CA ALA A 108 -1.53 14.96 2.49
C ALA A 108 -0.65 13.86 3.10
N GLN A 109 -0.21 12.93 2.26
CA GLN A 109 0.70 11.84 2.62
C GLN A 109 1.99 12.02 1.86
N PRO A 110 3.14 12.16 2.56
CA PRO A 110 4.42 12.28 1.89
C PRO A 110 4.78 10.96 1.18
N PHE A 111 5.76 11.01 0.29
CA PHE A 111 6.31 9.82 -0.36
C PHE A 111 6.71 8.75 0.66
N HIS A 112 6.19 7.55 0.46
CA HIS A 112 6.41 6.38 1.30
C HIS A 112 6.23 5.10 0.49
N ASN A 113 6.50 3.97 1.12
CA ASN A 113 6.05 2.65 0.70
C ASN A 113 5.10 2.10 1.78
N ASP A 114 4.18 1.22 1.38
CA ASP A 114 3.48 0.38 2.34
C ASP A 114 4.53 -0.61 2.89
N VAL A 115 4.94 -0.48 4.16
CA VAL A 115 6.17 -1.14 4.63
C VAL A 115 6.14 -2.67 4.61
N VAL A 116 4.97 -3.30 4.41
CA VAL A 116 4.84 -4.73 4.17
C VAL A 116 3.93 -4.99 2.97
N CYS A 117 4.48 -4.91 1.76
CA CYS A 117 3.73 -5.09 0.52
C CYS A 117 4.70 -5.28 -0.67
N ASP A 118 4.48 -6.29 -1.51
CA ASP A 118 5.18 -6.40 -2.80
C ASP A 118 4.48 -5.60 -3.88
N ILE A 119 3.20 -5.89 -4.10
CA ILE A 119 2.36 -5.25 -5.12
C ILE A 119 1.18 -4.57 -4.42
N LEU A 120 1.14 -3.24 -4.53
CA LEU A 120 0.01 -2.43 -4.10
C LEU A 120 -1.03 -2.39 -5.22
N ALA A 121 -2.20 -2.97 -4.97
CA ALA A 121 -3.33 -2.95 -5.90
C ALA A 121 -4.46 -2.08 -5.37
N LEU A 122 -4.99 -1.18 -6.20
CA LEU A 122 -6.02 -0.22 -5.82
C LEU A 122 -7.13 -0.15 -6.88
N GLN A 123 -8.38 -0.38 -6.49
CA GLN A 123 -9.56 -0.04 -7.28
C GLN A 123 -10.10 1.32 -6.87
N THR A 124 -10.39 2.17 -7.86
CA THR A 124 -11.07 3.46 -7.62
C THR A 124 -12.57 3.27 -7.74
N LEU A 125 -13.33 3.41 -6.65
CA LEU A 125 -14.79 3.38 -6.69
C LEU A 125 -15.37 4.78 -6.92
N SER A 126 -14.82 5.78 -6.24
CA SER A 126 -15.20 7.18 -6.38
C SER A 126 -14.05 8.12 -6.01
N ARG A 127 -14.16 9.39 -6.43
CA ARG A 127 -13.16 10.44 -6.22
C ARG A 127 -13.69 11.50 -5.26
N ALA A 128 -12.75 12.17 -4.59
CA ALA A 128 -12.99 13.42 -3.89
C ALA A 128 -13.53 14.49 -4.85
N SER A 129 -14.19 15.52 -4.33
CA SER A 129 -14.54 16.69 -5.14
C SER A 129 -13.30 17.46 -5.58
N GLU A 130 -12.30 17.58 -4.69
CA GLU A 130 -11.06 18.31 -4.93
C GLU A 130 -9.84 17.53 -4.41
N GLY A 131 -8.71 17.61 -5.11
CA GLY A 131 -7.45 17.00 -4.69
C GLY A 131 -7.45 15.46 -4.70
N GLY A 132 -6.60 14.88 -3.84
CA GLY A 132 -6.51 13.43 -3.64
C GLY A 132 -5.82 12.66 -4.76
N SER A 133 -5.04 13.39 -5.57
CA SER A 133 -4.19 12.87 -6.64
C SER A 133 -3.29 11.76 -6.12
N SER A 134 -3.13 10.71 -6.93
CA SER A 134 -2.16 9.66 -6.65
C SER A 134 -0.89 9.96 -7.39
N ILE A 135 0.20 10.11 -6.66
CA ILE A 135 1.48 10.50 -7.22
C ILE A 135 2.49 9.40 -6.90
N ILE A 136 3.39 9.15 -7.85
CA ILE A 136 4.44 8.15 -7.70
C ILE A 136 5.80 8.70 -8.10
N ALA A 137 6.86 8.09 -7.58
CA ALA A 137 8.24 8.38 -7.95
C ALA A 137 9.08 7.10 -7.94
N SER A 138 10.05 7.03 -8.85
CA SER A 138 10.96 5.87 -8.98
C SER A 138 12.00 5.87 -7.86
N ALA A 139 12.07 4.78 -7.09
CA ALA A 139 13.09 4.62 -6.05
C ALA A 139 14.51 4.56 -6.66
N VAL A 140 14.66 3.99 -7.85
CA VAL A 140 15.94 3.94 -8.58
C VAL A 140 16.38 5.34 -9.00
N THR A 141 15.45 6.19 -9.44
CA THR A 141 15.76 7.59 -9.80
C THR A 141 16.25 8.36 -8.58
N VAL A 142 15.54 8.25 -7.45
CA VAL A 142 15.95 8.86 -6.18
C VAL A 142 17.33 8.37 -5.76
N TYR A 143 17.57 7.06 -5.79
CA TYR A 143 18.86 6.48 -5.46
C TYR A 143 19.99 6.99 -6.36
N ASN A 144 19.78 7.03 -7.68
CA ASN A 144 20.81 7.49 -8.62
C ASN A 144 21.18 8.96 -8.40
N GLU A 145 20.20 9.81 -8.11
CA GLU A 145 20.43 11.22 -7.83
C GLU A 145 21.20 11.40 -6.51
N LEU A 146 20.80 10.68 -5.45
CA LEU A 146 21.53 10.65 -4.18
C LEU A 146 22.95 10.11 -4.37
N ALA A 147 23.15 9.02 -5.10
CA ALA A 147 24.47 8.43 -5.33
C ALA A 147 25.41 9.38 -6.07
N ALA A 148 24.86 10.22 -6.97
CA ALA A 148 25.64 11.19 -7.73
C ALA A 148 25.97 12.47 -6.94
N THR A 149 25.07 12.91 -6.05
CA THR A 149 25.15 14.24 -5.42
C THR A 149 25.43 14.21 -3.92
N ARG A 150 24.95 13.17 -3.22
CA ARG A 150 24.96 12.99 -1.76
C ARG A 150 25.15 11.50 -1.37
N PRO A 151 26.28 10.87 -1.75
CA PRO A 151 26.53 9.47 -1.42
C PRO A 151 26.58 9.19 0.09
N ASP A 152 26.86 10.22 0.91
CA ASP A 152 26.73 10.16 2.37
C ASP A 152 25.31 9.80 2.81
N LEU A 153 24.28 10.36 2.18
CA LEU A 153 22.88 10.04 2.49
C LEU A 153 22.50 8.62 2.04
N VAL A 154 23.11 8.10 0.97
CA VAL A 154 22.96 6.69 0.58
C VAL A 154 23.46 5.77 1.70
N HIS A 155 24.63 6.08 2.28
CA HIS A 155 25.15 5.34 3.42
C HIS A 155 24.24 5.43 4.64
N THR A 156 23.69 6.60 4.95
CA THR A 156 22.73 6.79 6.03
C THR A 156 21.46 5.96 5.81
N LEU A 157 20.87 5.99 4.62
CA LEU A 157 19.65 5.22 4.30
C LEU A 157 19.86 3.70 4.36
N SER A 158 21.07 3.23 4.07
CA SER A 158 21.45 1.82 4.12
C SER A 158 21.96 1.34 5.48
N ALA A 159 22.15 2.24 6.45
CA ALA A 159 22.52 1.86 7.81
C ALA A 159 21.37 1.13 8.51
N SER A 160 21.69 0.20 9.42
CA SER A 160 20.67 -0.61 10.12
C SER A 160 20.16 0.03 11.41
N ASP A 161 20.50 1.28 11.70
CA ASP A 161 20.22 1.98 12.97
C ASP A 161 18.95 2.85 12.93
N TRP A 162 18.12 2.74 11.89
CA TRP A 162 16.83 3.41 11.86
C TRP A 162 15.84 2.76 12.81
N THR A 163 15.40 3.51 13.80
CA THR A 163 14.46 3.05 14.83
C THR A 163 13.03 3.16 14.33
N PHE A 164 12.43 2.04 13.92
CA PHE A 164 11.02 1.92 13.56
C PHE A 164 10.18 1.63 14.80
N ASP A 165 9.28 2.57 15.12
CA ASP A 165 8.33 2.44 16.22
C ASP A 165 7.31 1.32 15.95
N THR A 166 6.95 0.57 17.00
CA THR A 166 5.86 -0.42 16.94
C THR A 166 4.55 0.10 17.54
N PHE A 167 4.52 1.37 17.99
CA PHE A 167 3.39 2.06 18.61
C PHE A 167 2.81 1.27 19.79
N GLY A 168 3.66 1.02 20.80
CA GLY A 168 3.28 0.37 22.06
C GLY A 168 3.24 -1.16 22.05
N ARG A 169 3.80 -1.82 21.03
CA ARG A 169 3.99 -3.28 21.04
C ARG A 169 5.33 -3.65 21.71
N ASP A 170 5.54 -4.95 21.90
CA ASP A 170 6.79 -5.51 22.38
C ASP A 170 7.48 -6.30 21.25
N PRO A 171 8.75 -6.00 20.89
CA PRO A 171 9.55 -4.88 21.39
C PRO A 171 8.99 -3.49 20.97
N PRO A 172 9.31 -2.41 21.71
CA PRO A 172 8.77 -1.05 21.45
C PRO A 172 9.26 -0.44 20.14
N TYR A 173 10.35 -0.95 19.60
CA TYR A 173 10.86 -0.60 18.29
C TYR A 173 11.66 -1.78 17.71
N HIS A 174 11.91 -1.73 16.41
CA HIS A 174 12.91 -2.56 15.74
C HIS A 174 13.79 -1.66 14.88
N GLN A 175 14.93 -2.19 14.43
CA GLN A 175 15.84 -1.43 13.57
C GLN A 175 16.16 -2.18 12.28
N ARG A 176 16.20 -1.43 11.18
CA ARG A 176 16.54 -1.94 9.84
C ARG A 176 16.83 -0.78 8.89
N PRO A 177 17.50 -1.01 7.75
CA PRO A 177 17.67 0.02 6.72
C PRO A 177 16.36 0.51 6.09
N LEU A 178 16.42 1.68 5.46
CA LEU A 178 15.36 2.16 4.56
C LEU A 178 15.65 1.81 3.11
N LEU A 179 16.93 1.80 2.74
CA LEU A 179 17.44 1.55 1.39
C LEU A 179 18.23 0.25 1.34
N TYR A 180 17.85 -0.64 0.42
CA TYR A 180 18.54 -1.89 0.16
C TYR A 180 18.99 -1.94 -1.31
N CYS A 181 20.24 -2.35 -1.51
CA CYS A 181 20.72 -2.83 -2.81
C CYS A 181 20.73 -4.36 -2.74
N HIS A 182 19.68 -5.00 -3.23
CA HIS A 182 19.44 -6.44 -3.07
C HIS A 182 19.16 -7.08 -4.43
N ASP A 183 19.90 -8.14 -4.79
CA ASP A 183 19.77 -8.84 -6.08
C ASP A 183 19.78 -7.90 -7.32
N ARG A 184 20.66 -6.88 -7.29
CA ARG A 184 20.79 -5.81 -8.31
C ARG A 184 19.54 -4.92 -8.46
N ARG A 185 18.65 -4.92 -7.46
CA ARG A 185 17.52 -3.99 -7.34
C ARG A 185 17.81 -2.98 -6.24
N VAL A 186 17.35 -1.76 -6.47
CA VAL A 186 17.24 -0.73 -5.44
C VAL A 186 15.83 -0.84 -4.85
N ILE A 187 15.77 -1.02 -3.54
CA ILE A 187 14.53 -1.09 -2.77
C ILE A 187 14.55 0.04 -1.76
N LEU A 188 13.49 0.86 -1.77
CA LEU A 188 13.14 1.71 -0.63
C LEU A 188 11.96 1.08 0.08
N ASN A 189 12.00 1.05 1.41
CA ASN A 189 10.89 0.53 2.21
C ASN A 189 10.79 1.28 3.53
N PHE A 190 9.96 2.32 3.58
CA PHE A 190 9.73 3.06 4.80
C PHE A 190 8.39 3.81 4.79
N SER A 191 7.91 4.12 5.99
CA SER A 191 6.87 5.11 6.22
C SER A 191 7.41 6.10 7.24
N ARG A 192 7.38 7.39 6.89
CA ARG A 192 7.91 8.47 7.77
C ARG A 192 7.25 8.44 9.15
N ARG A 193 5.96 8.08 9.22
CA ARG A 193 5.22 7.95 10.50
C ARG A 193 5.91 7.02 11.50
N LEU A 194 6.48 5.90 11.05
CA LEU A 194 7.13 4.94 11.95
C LEU A 194 8.45 5.47 12.53
N LEU A 195 9.03 6.49 11.90
CA LEU A 195 10.33 7.06 12.24
C LEU A 195 10.19 8.38 13.02
N THR A 196 9.15 9.17 12.73
CA THR A 196 8.98 10.52 13.30
C THR A 196 7.71 10.69 14.12
N GLY A 197 6.72 9.80 14.00
CA GLY A 197 5.37 10.02 14.54
C GLY A 197 4.67 11.21 13.86
N SER A 198 3.58 11.67 14.49
CA SER A 198 2.88 12.92 14.17
C SER A 198 2.18 13.47 15.43
N ASP A 199 1.64 14.69 15.37
CA ASP A 199 0.88 15.27 16.49
C ASP A 199 -0.32 14.41 16.91
N GLN A 200 -0.92 13.69 15.95
CA GLN A 200 -2.07 12.80 16.17
C GLN A 200 -1.65 11.36 16.50
N SER A 201 -0.39 10.99 16.28
CA SER A 201 0.15 9.66 16.56
C SER A 201 1.61 9.81 16.98
N PRO A 202 1.87 10.33 18.19
CA PRO A 202 3.23 10.54 18.67
C PRO A 202 3.95 9.19 18.78
N ARG A 203 5.28 9.24 18.71
CA ARG A 203 6.09 8.04 18.90
C ARG A 203 5.98 7.51 20.33
N THR A 204 6.18 6.21 20.48
CA THR A 204 6.32 5.55 21.79
C THR A 204 7.40 6.28 22.59
N ALA A 205 7.09 6.62 23.84
CA ALA A 205 8.04 7.33 24.70
C ALA A 205 9.32 6.51 24.92
N ASN A 206 10.45 7.20 25.11
CA ASN A 206 11.75 6.62 25.46
C ASN A 206 12.39 5.69 24.42
N ILE A 207 11.97 5.73 23.15
CA ILE A 207 12.72 5.09 22.05
C ILE A 207 13.69 6.10 21.41
N PRO A 208 14.81 5.64 20.80
CA PRO A 208 15.77 6.55 20.19
C PRO A 208 15.13 7.44 19.10
N PRO A 209 15.36 8.78 19.14
CA PRO A 209 14.96 9.66 18.06
C PRO A 209 15.80 9.40 16.81
N ILE A 210 15.35 9.93 15.66
CA ILE A 210 16.21 9.97 14.48
C ILE A 210 17.32 11.01 14.66
N THR A 211 18.47 10.78 14.04
CA THR A 211 19.57 11.75 14.00
C THR A 211 19.31 12.87 12.99
N GLU A 212 20.08 13.96 13.05
CA GLU A 212 19.99 15.03 12.03
C GLU A 212 20.30 14.50 10.62
N ALA A 213 21.29 13.63 10.47
CA ALA A 213 21.62 13.00 9.19
C ALA A 213 20.47 12.11 8.67
N GLN A 214 19.78 11.39 9.56
CA GLN A 214 18.59 10.62 9.20
C GLN A 214 17.42 11.53 8.79
N ALA A 215 17.21 12.65 9.49
CA ALA A 215 16.20 13.63 9.10
C ALA A 215 16.50 14.22 7.71
N GLU A 216 17.75 14.62 7.46
CA GLU A 216 18.20 15.12 6.16
C GLU A 216 18.01 14.07 5.05
N ALA A 217 18.36 12.79 5.32
CA ALA A 217 18.17 11.71 4.36
C ALA A 217 16.69 11.50 3.97
N LEU A 218 15.77 11.58 4.94
CA LEU A 218 14.33 11.48 4.68
C LEU A 218 13.83 12.64 3.82
N ASP A 219 14.32 13.85 4.07
CA ASP A 219 13.94 15.04 3.32
C ASP A 219 14.51 15.04 1.90
N ALA A 220 15.77 14.62 1.74
CA ALA A 220 16.38 14.45 0.43
C ALA A 220 15.60 13.44 -0.44
N VAL A 221 15.24 12.27 0.13
CA VAL A 221 14.38 11.30 -0.57
C VAL A 221 13.05 11.93 -0.99
N HIS A 222 12.43 12.72 -0.10
CA HIS A 222 11.13 13.34 -0.37
C HIS A 222 11.21 14.37 -1.51
N PHE A 223 12.15 15.30 -1.45
CA PHE A 223 12.26 16.38 -2.44
C PHE A 223 12.73 15.86 -3.80
N ILE A 224 13.68 14.93 -3.83
CA ILE A 224 14.08 14.28 -5.09
C ILE A 224 12.91 13.51 -5.72
N ALA A 225 12.13 12.79 -4.90
CA ALA A 225 10.94 12.11 -5.38
C ALA A 225 9.90 13.10 -5.94
N GLN A 226 9.72 14.25 -5.28
CA GLN A 226 8.82 15.31 -5.71
C GLN A 226 9.26 15.94 -7.04
N ASP A 227 10.56 16.20 -7.23
CA ASP A 227 11.10 16.78 -8.46
C ASP A 227 10.98 15.82 -9.67
N ASN A 228 10.95 14.52 -9.39
CA ASN A 228 10.85 13.46 -10.39
C ASN A 228 9.46 12.78 -10.43
N GLN A 229 8.44 13.41 -9.85
CA GLN A 229 7.15 12.78 -9.63
C GLN A 229 6.29 12.65 -10.89
N LEU A 230 5.43 11.61 -10.90
CA LEU A 230 4.39 11.43 -11.91
C LEU A 230 3.02 11.38 -11.23
N SER A 231 2.11 12.26 -11.66
CA SER A 231 0.72 12.24 -11.22
C SER A 231 -0.10 11.28 -12.08
N ILE A 232 -0.78 10.34 -11.42
CA ILE A 232 -1.67 9.36 -12.05
C ILE A 232 -3.10 9.88 -11.98
N SER A 233 -3.65 10.27 -13.13
CA SER A 233 -5.07 10.55 -13.25
C SER A 233 -5.90 9.28 -13.05
N THR A 234 -6.88 9.35 -12.15
CA THR A 234 -7.78 8.24 -11.82
C THR A 234 -9.22 8.57 -12.22
N ALA A 235 -9.96 7.53 -12.58
CA ALA A 235 -11.40 7.56 -12.78
C ALA A 235 -12.06 6.39 -12.02
N PRO A 236 -13.35 6.50 -11.63
CA PRO A 236 -14.12 5.35 -11.15
C PRO A 236 -13.97 4.14 -12.10
N GLY A 237 -13.68 2.97 -11.53
CA GLY A 237 -13.39 1.73 -12.25
C GLY A 237 -11.93 1.48 -12.59
N ASP A 238 -11.05 2.49 -12.48
CA ASP A 238 -9.62 2.29 -12.72
C ASP A 238 -9.02 1.34 -11.67
N LEU A 239 -8.29 0.33 -12.14
CA LEU A 239 -7.45 -0.53 -11.31
C LEU A 239 -5.99 -0.13 -11.47
N ARG A 240 -5.28 0.02 -10.36
CA ARG A 240 -3.87 0.42 -10.34
C ARG A 240 -3.06 -0.64 -9.65
N PHE A 241 -1.90 -0.94 -10.21
CA PHE A 241 -0.94 -1.88 -9.66
C PHE A 241 0.42 -1.20 -9.62
N ILE A 242 1.07 -1.26 -8.46
CA ILE A 242 2.36 -0.61 -8.19
C ILE A 242 3.27 -1.64 -7.54
N ASN A 243 4.49 -1.79 -8.04
CA ASN A 243 5.56 -2.50 -7.35
C ASN A 243 6.05 -1.62 -6.20
N ASN A 244 5.59 -1.95 -5.01
CA ASN A 244 5.75 -1.13 -3.83
C ASN A 244 7.21 -1.06 -3.33
N LEU A 245 8.08 -1.98 -3.74
CA LEU A 245 9.51 -1.95 -3.39
C LEU A 245 10.31 -1.00 -4.28
N GLY A 246 9.91 -0.84 -5.55
CA GLY A 246 10.61 -0.01 -6.54
C GLY A 246 10.01 1.38 -6.76
N ILE A 247 8.80 1.62 -6.27
CA ILE A 247 8.05 2.86 -6.49
C ILE A 247 7.61 3.42 -5.14
N LEU A 248 7.99 4.67 -4.87
CA LEU A 248 7.41 5.47 -3.80
C LEU A 248 6.07 6.02 -4.25
N HIS A 249 5.09 6.10 -3.34
CA HIS A 249 3.81 6.75 -3.61
C HIS A 249 3.49 7.80 -2.56
N CYS A 250 2.77 8.82 -2.99
CA CYS A 250 2.27 9.89 -2.14
C CYS A 250 0.86 10.28 -2.57
N ARG A 251 0.21 11.10 -1.75
CA ARG A 251 -1.14 11.58 -2.01
C ARG A 251 -1.28 13.01 -1.53
N ASP A 252 -1.78 13.89 -2.38
CA ASP A 252 -2.15 15.24 -1.95
C ASP A 252 -3.31 15.20 -0.94
N SER A 253 -3.50 16.32 -0.23
CA SER A 253 -4.72 16.50 0.53
C SER A 253 -5.95 16.49 -0.38
N PHE A 254 -7.11 16.22 0.19
CA PHE A 254 -8.36 16.23 -0.56
C PHE A 254 -9.52 16.75 0.26
N GLN A 255 -10.57 17.15 -0.45
CA GLN A 255 -11.84 17.52 0.12
C GLN A 255 -12.94 16.71 -0.54
N ASP A 256 -13.76 16.06 0.27
CA ASP A 256 -14.96 15.37 -0.19
C ASP A 256 -16.12 16.37 -0.37
N GLY A 257 -16.98 16.09 -1.34
CA GLY A 257 -18.22 16.82 -1.57
C GLY A 257 -19.44 16.04 -1.09
N ALA A 258 -20.61 16.69 -1.07
CA ALA A 258 -21.87 16.08 -0.63
C ALA A 258 -22.25 14.80 -1.40
N HIS A 259 -21.81 14.69 -2.66
CA HIS A 259 -22.07 13.55 -3.54
C HIS A 259 -20.78 12.95 -4.14
N SER A 260 -19.61 13.34 -3.61
CA SER A 260 -18.29 12.99 -4.15
C SER A 260 -17.32 12.72 -3.01
N GLN A 261 -17.54 11.58 -2.36
CA GLN A 261 -16.64 11.04 -1.36
C GLN A 261 -15.59 10.17 -2.04
N ARG A 262 -14.30 10.39 -1.75
CA ARG A 262 -13.23 9.52 -2.23
C ARG A 262 -13.34 8.13 -1.61
N HIS A 263 -13.38 7.10 -2.45
CA HIS A 263 -13.44 5.72 -2.00
C HIS A 263 -12.58 4.83 -2.90
N LEU A 264 -11.56 4.23 -2.30
CA LEU A 264 -10.75 3.19 -2.94
C LEU A 264 -10.87 1.88 -2.18
N VAL A 265 -10.57 0.79 -2.86
CA VAL A 265 -10.38 -0.53 -2.27
C VAL A 265 -8.95 -0.99 -2.54
N ARG A 266 -8.26 -1.48 -1.52
CA ARG A 266 -6.86 -1.90 -1.59
C ARG A 266 -6.71 -3.39 -1.34
N LEU A 267 -5.82 -4.00 -2.11
CA LEU A 267 -5.23 -5.31 -1.86
C LEU A 267 -3.72 -5.16 -1.76
N TRP A 268 -3.10 -5.97 -0.90
CA TRP A 268 -1.68 -6.29 -0.98
C TRP A 268 -1.55 -7.63 -1.68
N LEU A 269 -0.72 -7.68 -2.72
CA LEU A 269 -0.53 -8.87 -3.52
C LEU A 269 0.94 -9.27 -3.55
N ARG A 270 1.17 -10.57 -3.74
CA ARG A 270 2.47 -11.14 -4.05
C ARG A 270 2.33 -12.11 -5.23
N ASN A 271 3.28 -12.06 -6.15
CA ASN A 271 3.42 -13.03 -7.22
C ASN A 271 4.61 -13.91 -6.89
N GLU A 272 4.41 -15.17 -6.49
CA GLU A 272 5.51 -16.02 -5.99
C GLU A 272 6.57 -16.30 -7.06
N GLN A 273 6.19 -16.24 -8.34
CA GLN A 273 7.13 -16.43 -9.46
C GLN A 273 7.98 -15.19 -9.73
N MET A 274 7.40 -13.99 -9.59
CA MET A 274 7.97 -12.73 -10.07
C MET A 274 8.40 -11.78 -8.94
N ALA A 275 7.98 -12.04 -7.70
CA ALA A 275 8.29 -11.20 -6.55
C ALA A 275 9.80 -11.00 -6.44
N TRP A 276 10.21 -9.77 -6.11
CA TRP A 276 11.60 -9.53 -5.80
C TRP A 276 11.94 -10.32 -4.53
N SER A 277 13.16 -10.84 -4.50
CA SER A 277 13.71 -11.49 -3.32
C SER A 277 13.62 -10.54 -2.13
N THR A 278 12.98 -10.98 -1.05
CA THR A 278 12.75 -10.13 0.12
C THR A 278 14.06 -10.02 0.91
N PRO A 279 14.59 -8.81 1.18
CA PRO A 279 15.75 -8.65 2.05
C PRO A 279 15.54 -9.31 3.41
N THR A 280 16.58 -9.93 3.98
CA THR A 280 16.47 -10.73 5.22
C THR A 280 15.84 -9.96 6.38
N GLN A 281 16.15 -8.67 6.52
CA GLN A 281 15.59 -7.80 7.56
C GLN A 281 14.08 -7.53 7.40
N LEU A 282 13.51 -7.78 6.22
CA LEU A 282 12.09 -7.62 5.92
C LEU A 282 11.32 -8.96 5.95
N GLN A 283 12.02 -10.09 5.92
CA GLN A 283 11.41 -11.42 5.75
C GLN A 283 10.34 -11.72 6.81
N MET A 284 10.62 -11.46 8.09
CA MET A 284 9.68 -11.73 9.17
C MET A 284 8.34 -10.99 8.98
N ALA A 285 8.40 -9.73 8.52
CA ALA A 285 7.21 -8.95 8.28
C ALA A 285 6.42 -9.49 7.07
N TRP A 286 7.12 -9.89 6.00
CA TRP A 286 6.51 -10.52 4.83
C TRP A 286 5.82 -11.84 5.18
N ASP A 287 6.45 -12.69 6.00
CA ASP A 287 5.87 -13.97 6.41
C ASP A 287 4.57 -13.75 7.19
N ARG A 288 4.51 -12.74 8.08
CA ARG A 288 3.27 -12.41 8.80
C ARG A 288 2.12 -12.04 7.89
N VAL A 289 2.39 -11.39 6.76
CA VAL A 289 1.38 -10.91 5.82
C VAL A 289 1.02 -11.96 4.77
N PHE A 290 2.01 -12.67 4.24
CA PHE A 290 1.87 -13.53 3.07
C PHE A 290 2.05 -15.02 3.36
N ALA A 291 2.50 -15.47 4.53
CA ALA A 291 2.55 -16.91 4.81
C ALA A 291 1.13 -17.49 5.00
N ASP A 292 0.99 -18.79 4.72
CA ASP A 292 -0.24 -19.51 5.02
C ASP A 292 -0.29 -19.76 6.53
N LEU A 293 -1.20 -19.06 7.22
CA LEU A 293 -1.40 -19.17 8.66
C LEU A 293 -2.77 -19.82 8.91
N PRO A 294 -2.85 -21.16 9.02
CA PRO A 294 -4.13 -21.88 9.05
C PRO A 294 -5.02 -21.52 10.24
N ASP A 295 -4.44 -20.97 11.31
CA ASP A 295 -5.16 -20.59 12.53
C ASP A 295 -5.68 -19.13 12.50
N MET A 296 -5.42 -18.36 11.44
CA MET A 296 -5.95 -17.01 11.27
C MET A 296 -7.09 -16.97 10.25
N ALA A 297 -8.22 -16.38 10.65
CA ALA A 297 -9.35 -16.15 9.75
C ALA A 297 -8.99 -15.11 8.68
N GLU A 298 -9.47 -15.33 7.45
CA GLU A 298 -9.43 -14.35 6.38
C GLU A 298 -10.74 -13.55 6.35
N ASN A 299 -10.64 -12.24 6.59
CA ASN A 299 -11.78 -11.35 6.59
C ASN A 299 -11.86 -10.55 5.27
N TRP A 300 -12.93 -10.78 4.51
CA TRP A 300 -13.18 -10.16 3.22
C TRP A 300 -14.37 -9.20 3.30
N ASN A 301 -14.14 -8.01 3.85
CA ASN A 301 -15.18 -6.99 4.01
C ASN A 301 -15.56 -6.39 2.64
N ILE A 302 -16.62 -6.88 2.01
CA ILE A 302 -17.08 -6.40 0.69
C ILE A 302 -17.54 -4.94 0.78
N GLU A 303 -18.16 -4.58 1.90
CA GLU A 303 -18.57 -3.23 2.23
C GLU A 303 -17.70 -2.66 3.36
N PRO A 304 -17.51 -1.33 3.42
CA PRO A 304 -16.75 -0.73 4.50
C PRO A 304 -17.49 -0.93 5.82
N ASP A 305 -16.88 -1.68 6.75
CA ASP A 305 -17.32 -1.71 8.12
C ASP A 305 -16.83 -0.42 8.81
N MET A 306 -17.79 0.48 9.02
CA MET A 306 -17.59 1.79 9.62
C MET A 306 -17.97 1.79 11.10
N SER A 307 -18.00 0.64 11.79
CA SER A 307 -18.29 0.60 13.22
C SER A 307 -17.15 1.25 14.03
N GLU A 308 -17.52 1.94 15.12
CA GLU A 308 -16.57 2.61 16.02
C GLU A 308 -15.55 1.64 16.62
N ALA A 309 -15.95 0.39 16.87
CA ALA A 309 -15.07 -0.68 17.35
C ALA A 309 -13.99 -1.06 16.33
N GLN A 310 -14.31 -1.11 15.03
CA GLN A 310 -13.33 -1.46 14.00
C GLN A 310 -12.40 -0.30 13.62
N VAL A 311 -12.90 0.93 13.59
CA VAL A 311 -12.04 2.08 13.25
C VAL A 311 -11.05 2.37 14.39
N SER A 312 -11.45 2.15 15.64
CA SER A 312 -10.59 2.28 16.82
C SER A 312 -9.61 1.11 17.00
N SER A 313 -10.00 -0.15 16.75
CA SER A 313 -9.09 -1.32 16.81
C SER A 313 -7.95 -1.22 15.79
N ARG A 314 -8.22 -0.55 14.66
CA ARG A 314 -7.29 -0.37 13.55
C ARG A 314 -6.17 0.63 13.82
N GLN A 315 -5.94 1.16 15.03
CA GLN A 315 -4.65 1.82 15.38
C GLN A 315 -3.39 0.99 14.98
N LYS A 316 -3.56 -0.31 14.67
CA LYS A 316 -2.52 -1.32 14.40
C LYS A 316 -2.31 -1.73 12.91
N SER A 317 -3.09 -1.22 11.95
CA SER A 317 -3.41 -1.85 10.64
C SER A 317 -2.76 -1.29 9.32
N CYS A 318 -1.85 -0.30 9.32
CA CYS A 318 -1.26 0.17 8.06
C CYS A 318 0.24 0.34 8.15
N GLY A 319 0.95 -0.60 7.51
CA GLY A 319 2.40 -0.58 7.42
C GLY A 319 3.06 -0.61 8.79
N GLN A 320 2.72 -1.58 9.62
CA GLN A 320 3.40 -1.78 10.89
C GLN A 320 4.19 -3.08 10.79
N GLY A 321 5.52 -2.95 10.76
CA GLY A 321 6.46 -4.08 10.70
C GLY A 321 6.28 -5.07 11.84
#